data_AF-A0A1B6B9L2-F1
#
_entry.id   AF-A0A1B6B9L2-F1
#
_cell.length_a   1.000
_cell.length_b   1.000
_cell.length_c   1.000
_cell.angle_alpha   90.00
_cell.angle_beta   90.00
_cell.angle_gamma   90.00
#
_symmetry.space_group_name_H-M   'P 1'
#
loop_
_entity.id
_entity.type
_entity.pdbx_description
1 polymer ?
#
loop_
_entity_poly.entity_id
_entity_poly.type
_entity_poly.pdbx_seq_one_letter_code
_entity_poly.pdbx_strand_id
1 'polypeptide(L)'
;MNMKILMMLLLCLCISPLTYAGQVSVGAVVDQVLETDIEATIDGFPIPSMNISGYTVVVAEDLRNYGFDVVWNPVEKTLIVTRNNKRNIKPLAVNKSEKIVVGKKLGDVLYTDIKTYIDGENVQAYNIDGSTAILVSDLAVWGDVQWNPNARTIRFTSNVPASGETTVAEDDKTDNCAIKIEKIATVNLDLNFEDQKYYFEGEEVGFNNQFAMISLEFLARKLGYNITEGGTKNEPVFTIQKDNYSFKVNGKTSKVQRYFSGLLYQTDDLDIKPIEKKGVLYISDLDADFVFGLRKAWDEQTGNLHLTYSDYTVKDYGIYEIMGEQFTIHSSIDDDPSAYNCFVYNKTLDLHSNMSGHSDMETGKFVHQASVMLASGHNELEMTVVYDGRILMLKTIKNITPDYELNSLNLENMIGPFTWIKISKPLQGYVETAESEIPLLGELTGADNNYMRVEIKKLDETSQQFVEINSQSIEIKDTQFDAIIKFGEGVGLYKVSGYALVPYRYGQSGEAELFKVFVRCIE
;
A
#
# COMPACT_ATOMS: atom_id res chain seq x y z
N MET A 1 58.91 -62.15 -7.45
CA MET A 1 57.79 -61.56 -6.69
C MET A 1 58.16 -60.10 -6.37
N ASN A 2 58.39 -59.30 -7.41
CA ASN A 2 57.46 -58.41 -8.12
C ASN A 2 57.05 -57.16 -7.31
N MET A 3 57.99 -56.22 -7.38
CA MET A 3 57.92 -54.76 -7.34
C MET A 3 56.70 -54.18 -8.08
N LYS A 4 55.49 -54.43 -7.57
CA LYS A 4 54.23 -53.81 -8.02
C LYS A 4 53.33 -53.35 -6.86
N ILE A 5 53.75 -53.55 -5.60
CA ILE A 5 52.95 -53.20 -4.41
C ILE A 5 53.33 -51.83 -3.81
N LEU A 6 54.38 -51.16 -4.32
CA LEU A 6 54.85 -49.87 -3.76
C LEU A 6 54.55 -48.64 -4.64
N MET A 7 53.86 -48.81 -5.77
CA MET A 7 53.51 -47.71 -6.69
C MET A 7 52.00 -47.66 -6.91
N MET A 8 51.25 -47.73 -5.81
CA MET A 8 49.79 -47.58 -5.76
C MET A 8 49.40 -46.90 -4.44
N LEU A 9 50.11 -45.83 -4.08
CA LEU A 9 49.82 -45.04 -2.88
C LEU A 9 50.19 -43.55 -3.05
N LEU A 10 50.23 -43.06 -4.28
CA LEU A 10 50.35 -41.64 -4.59
C LEU A 10 49.40 -41.33 -5.76
N LEU A 11 48.61 -40.27 -5.60
CA LEU A 11 47.78 -39.61 -6.63
C LEU A 11 46.29 -40.04 -6.74
N CYS A 12 45.49 -39.68 -5.73
CA CYS A 12 44.18 -39.03 -5.92
C CYS A 12 43.61 -38.54 -4.56
N LEU A 13 44.32 -37.61 -3.93
CA LEU A 13 43.67 -36.63 -3.06
C LEU A 13 43.02 -35.60 -3.97
N CYS A 14 41.86 -35.95 -4.54
CA CYS A 14 40.93 -34.94 -5.04
C CYS A 14 40.37 -34.23 -3.81
N ILE A 15 41.08 -33.18 -3.38
CA ILE A 15 40.49 -32.13 -2.57
C ILE A 15 39.43 -31.52 -3.47
N SER A 16 38.21 -32.03 -3.39
CA SER A 16 37.03 -31.33 -3.90
C SER A 16 37.03 -29.98 -3.17
N PRO A 17 37.12 -28.84 -3.87
CA PRO A 17 36.79 -27.58 -3.23
C PRO A 17 35.35 -27.73 -2.76
N LEU A 18 35.15 -27.73 -1.43
CA LEU A 18 33.89 -27.29 -0.85
C LEU A 18 33.69 -25.88 -1.40
N THR A 19 32.95 -25.76 -2.50
CA THR A 19 32.34 -24.52 -2.89
C THR A 19 31.30 -24.26 -1.82
N TYR A 20 31.71 -23.48 -0.82
CA TYR A 20 30.79 -22.83 0.10
C TYR A 20 29.97 -21.89 -0.78
N ALA A 21 28.84 -22.37 -1.30
CA ALA A 21 27.83 -21.50 -1.87
C ALA A 21 27.32 -20.65 -0.71
N GLY A 22 27.92 -19.48 -0.53
CA GLY A 22 27.44 -18.50 0.43
C GLY A 22 25.97 -18.25 0.13
N GLN A 23 25.12 -18.45 1.13
CA GLN A 23 23.70 -18.14 1.02
C GLN A 23 23.58 -16.66 0.65
N VAL A 24 23.03 -16.38 -0.54
CA VAL A 24 22.81 -15.01 -1.01
C VAL A 24 21.79 -14.37 -0.08
N SER A 25 22.11 -13.21 0.49
CA SER A 25 21.21 -12.48 1.39
C SER A 25 20.08 -11.83 0.60
N VAL A 26 18.86 -11.80 1.16
CA VAL A 26 17.73 -11.03 0.61
C VAL A 26 18.17 -9.59 0.37
N GLY A 27 17.84 -9.04 -0.80
CA GLY A 27 18.25 -7.70 -1.21
C GLY A 27 19.65 -7.60 -1.84
N ALA A 28 20.42 -8.69 -1.91
CA ALA A 28 21.68 -8.68 -2.67
C ALA A 28 21.41 -8.56 -4.17
N VAL A 29 22.20 -7.75 -4.87
CA VAL A 29 22.14 -7.64 -6.33
C VAL A 29 22.61 -8.96 -6.95
N VAL A 30 21.76 -9.58 -7.76
CA VAL A 30 22.03 -10.86 -8.44
C VAL A 30 22.00 -10.77 -9.97
N ASP A 31 21.36 -9.74 -10.52
CA ASP A 31 21.37 -9.42 -11.95
C ASP A 31 21.03 -7.94 -12.16
N GLN A 32 20.79 -7.53 -13.41
CA GLN A 32 20.39 -6.19 -13.79
C GLN A 32 19.18 -6.22 -14.71
N VAL A 33 18.35 -5.20 -14.59
CA VAL A 33 17.24 -4.94 -15.50
C VAL A 33 17.76 -4.13 -16.67
N LEU A 34 17.48 -4.58 -17.89
CA LEU A 34 17.89 -3.92 -19.12
C LEU A 34 16.69 -3.38 -19.89
N GLU A 35 16.87 -2.19 -20.45
CA GLU A 35 15.92 -1.57 -21.37
C GLU A 35 15.78 -2.40 -22.64
N THR A 36 14.54 -2.63 -23.06
CA THR A 36 14.22 -3.45 -24.23
C THR A 36 13.30 -2.70 -25.18
N ASP A 37 13.49 -2.94 -26.46
CA ASP A 37 12.59 -2.57 -27.56
C ASP A 37 11.60 -3.70 -27.89
N ILE A 38 11.53 -4.75 -27.04
CA ILE A 38 10.57 -5.83 -27.18
C ILE A 38 9.17 -5.33 -26.78
N GLU A 39 8.21 -5.51 -27.66
CA GLU A 39 6.82 -5.19 -27.40
C GLU A 39 6.09 -6.41 -26.82
N ALA A 40 5.71 -6.33 -25.55
CA ALA A 40 4.91 -7.34 -24.88
C ALA A 40 3.42 -6.99 -24.92
N THR A 41 2.57 -8.00 -25.17
CA THR A 41 1.11 -7.84 -25.12
C THR A 41 0.44 -9.00 -24.41
N ILE A 42 -0.62 -8.69 -23.67
CA ILE A 42 -1.53 -9.64 -23.00
C ILE A 42 -2.90 -9.47 -23.64
N ASP A 43 -3.40 -10.50 -24.32
CA ASP A 43 -4.68 -10.47 -25.05
C ASP A 43 -4.80 -9.28 -26.03
N GLY A 44 -3.67 -8.92 -26.67
CA GLY A 44 -3.58 -7.81 -27.62
C GLY A 44 -3.37 -6.42 -26.99
N PHE A 45 -3.44 -6.30 -25.67
CA PHE A 45 -3.17 -5.04 -24.96
C PHE A 45 -1.68 -4.92 -24.60
N PRO A 46 -1.01 -3.78 -24.88
CA PRO A 46 0.40 -3.57 -24.50
C PRO A 46 0.59 -3.64 -23.00
N ILE A 47 1.70 -4.23 -22.54
CA ILE A 47 2.13 -4.23 -21.14
C ILE A 47 3.59 -3.77 -21.02
N PRO A 48 3.96 -2.95 -20.02
CA PRO A 48 5.36 -2.63 -19.76
C PRO A 48 6.18 -3.91 -19.57
N SER A 49 7.31 -4.01 -20.27
CA SER A 49 8.18 -5.17 -20.19
C SER A 49 9.64 -4.76 -20.16
N MET A 50 10.47 -5.66 -19.67
CA MET A 50 11.91 -5.45 -19.51
C MET A 50 12.66 -6.74 -19.80
N ASN A 51 13.99 -6.64 -19.92
CA ASN A 51 14.84 -7.80 -20.12
C ASN A 51 15.64 -8.12 -18.86
N ILE A 52 15.56 -9.38 -18.41
CA ILE A 52 16.40 -9.96 -17.35
C ILE A 52 16.98 -11.26 -17.86
N SER A 53 18.32 -11.38 -17.80
CA SER A 53 19.05 -12.55 -18.27
C SER A 53 18.67 -13.04 -19.69
N GLY A 54 18.23 -12.14 -20.58
CA GLY A 54 17.78 -12.49 -21.93
C GLY A 54 16.29 -12.85 -22.07
N TYR A 55 15.52 -12.93 -20.98
CA TYR A 55 14.09 -13.19 -20.99
C TYR A 55 13.28 -11.90 -20.93
N THR A 56 12.13 -11.87 -21.62
CA THR A 56 11.14 -10.81 -21.47
C THR A 56 10.29 -11.07 -20.23
N VAL A 57 10.37 -10.16 -19.28
CA VAL A 57 9.63 -10.22 -18.02
C VAL A 57 8.67 -9.04 -17.89
N VAL A 58 7.62 -9.24 -17.10
CA VAL A 58 6.63 -8.22 -16.75
C VAL A 58 6.49 -8.17 -15.24
N VAL A 59 6.09 -7.02 -14.70
CA VAL A 59 5.71 -6.91 -13.28
C VAL A 59 4.42 -7.70 -13.07
N ALA A 60 4.44 -8.68 -12.18
CA ALA A 60 3.33 -9.58 -11.93
C ALA A 60 2.10 -8.79 -11.44
N GLU A 61 2.30 -7.80 -10.57
CA GLU A 61 1.24 -6.95 -10.05
C GLU A 61 0.51 -6.14 -11.14
N ASP A 62 1.17 -5.84 -12.27
CA ASP A 62 0.55 -5.13 -13.40
C ASP A 62 -0.51 -6.01 -14.09
N LEU A 63 -0.42 -7.34 -13.99
CA LEU A 63 -1.40 -8.27 -14.56
C LEU A 63 -2.81 -8.08 -13.99
N ARG A 64 -2.93 -7.41 -12.84
CA ARG A 64 -4.22 -6.97 -12.28
C ARG A 64 -5.04 -6.14 -13.28
N ASN A 65 -4.37 -5.44 -14.18
CA ASN A 65 -4.98 -4.62 -15.24
C ASN A 65 -5.36 -5.42 -16.50
N TYR A 66 -5.02 -6.71 -16.57
CA TYR A 66 -5.16 -7.55 -17.77
C TYR A 66 -5.96 -8.83 -17.51
N GLY A 67 -6.87 -8.82 -16.52
CA GLY A 67 -7.76 -9.96 -16.24
C GLY A 67 -7.14 -11.06 -15.37
N PHE A 68 -6.25 -10.71 -14.45
CA PHE A 68 -5.67 -11.63 -13.48
C PHE A 68 -5.94 -11.17 -12.06
N ASP A 69 -6.09 -12.11 -11.14
CA ASP A 69 -5.96 -11.85 -9.72
C ASP A 69 -4.51 -12.07 -9.32
N VAL A 70 -3.93 -11.07 -8.65
CA VAL A 70 -2.55 -11.10 -8.17
C VAL A 70 -2.61 -10.75 -6.70
N VAL A 71 -2.31 -11.73 -5.84
CA VAL A 71 -2.46 -11.62 -4.39
C VAL A 71 -1.10 -11.74 -3.73
N TRP A 72 -0.70 -10.70 -3.01
CA TRP A 72 0.54 -10.66 -2.23
C TRP A 72 0.25 -10.92 -0.75
N ASN A 73 0.99 -11.86 -0.14
CA ASN A 73 0.95 -12.14 1.28
C ASN A 73 2.34 -11.92 1.91
N PRO A 74 2.56 -10.82 2.65
CA PRO A 74 3.87 -10.52 3.22
C PRO A 74 4.29 -11.50 4.31
N VAL A 75 3.34 -12.08 5.07
CA VAL A 75 3.65 -12.99 6.17
C VAL A 75 4.21 -14.32 5.63
N GLU A 76 3.55 -14.89 4.62
CA GLU A 76 4.00 -16.11 3.96
C GLU A 76 5.12 -15.87 2.94
N LYS A 77 5.34 -14.60 2.57
CA LYS A 77 6.20 -14.15 1.46
C LYS A 77 5.81 -14.85 0.14
N THR A 78 4.52 -14.86 -0.16
CA THR A 78 3.96 -15.50 -1.35
C THR A 78 3.25 -14.51 -2.24
N LEU A 79 3.46 -14.62 -3.55
CA LEU A 79 2.67 -13.94 -4.57
C LEU A 79 1.96 -14.98 -5.43
N ILE A 80 0.63 -14.88 -5.53
CA ILE A 80 -0.19 -15.83 -6.27
C ILE A 80 -0.83 -15.10 -7.45
N VAL A 81 -0.63 -15.62 -8.65
CA VAL A 81 -1.28 -15.16 -9.88
C VAL A 81 -2.28 -16.22 -10.32
N THR A 82 -3.52 -15.80 -10.56
CA THR A 82 -4.58 -16.63 -11.13
C THR A 82 -5.32 -15.87 -12.21
N ARG A 83 -5.84 -16.57 -13.22
CA ARG A 83 -6.65 -15.95 -14.27
C ARG A 83 -8.04 -15.60 -13.73
N ASN A 84 -8.50 -14.37 -13.97
CA ASN A 84 -9.85 -13.92 -13.62
C ASN A 84 -10.52 -13.23 -14.80
N ASN A 85 -11.32 -14.01 -15.55
CA ASN A 85 -12.01 -13.53 -16.75
C ASN A 85 -13.16 -12.55 -16.45
N LYS A 86 -13.56 -12.37 -15.19
CA LYS A 86 -14.59 -11.39 -14.79
C LYS A 86 -13.99 -10.02 -14.48
N ARG A 87 -12.66 -9.92 -14.33
CA ARG A 87 -11.99 -8.67 -13.98
C ARG A 87 -11.90 -7.75 -15.21
N ASN A 88 -12.30 -6.50 -15.02
CA ASN A 88 -12.22 -5.49 -16.07
C ASN A 88 -10.77 -5.26 -16.52
N ILE A 89 -10.56 -5.21 -17.84
CA ILE A 89 -9.26 -4.91 -18.44
C ILE A 89 -9.11 -3.39 -18.51
N LYS A 90 -8.03 -2.86 -17.92
CA LYS A 90 -7.67 -1.44 -17.91
C LYS A 90 -6.18 -1.29 -18.25
N PRO A 91 -5.79 -1.45 -19.52
CA PRO A 91 -4.39 -1.55 -19.92
C PRO A 91 -3.56 -0.36 -19.44
N LEU A 92 -2.33 -0.62 -19.03
CA LEU A 92 -1.39 0.43 -18.64
C LEU A 92 -0.94 1.20 -19.88
N ALA A 93 -0.77 2.50 -19.73
CA ALA A 93 -0.14 3.30 -20.77
C ALA A 93 1.33 2.87 -20.93
N VAL A 94 1.71 2.47 -22.16
CA VAL A 94 3.11 2.14 -22.50
C VAL A 94 3.69 3.28 -23.32
N ASN A 95 4.45 4.16 -22.66
CA ASN A 95 5.14 5.25 -23.33
C ASN A 95 6.38 4.72 -24.05
N LYS A 96 6.32 4.63 -25.39
CA LYS A 96 7.51 4.39 -26.20
C LYS A 96 8.27 5.70 -26.36
N SER A 97 9.42 5.82 -25.69
CA SER A 97 10.39 6.85 -26.03
C SER A 97 10.86 6.63 -27.47
N GLU A 98 10.91 7.68 -28.29
CA GLU A 98 11.47 7.59 -29.66
C GLU A 98 12.97 7.25 -29.66
N LYS A 99 13.63 7.29 -28.50
CA LYS A 99 15.06 6.96 -28.31
C LYS A 99 15.24 5.90 -27.23
N ILE A 100 14.81 4.67 -27.50
CA ILE A 100 15.16 3.51 -26.68
C ILE A 100 16.63 3.15 -26.92
N VAL A 101 17.43 3.10 -25.85
CA VAL A 101 18.81 2.60 -25.92
C VAL A 101 18.80 1.16 -25.41
N VAL A 102 18.56 0.22 -26.31
CA VAL A 102 18.47 -1.21 -25.97
C VAL A 102 19.71 -1.66 -25.20
N GLY A 103 19.50 -2.34 -24.08
CA GLY A 103 20.57 -2.80 -23.19
C GLY A 103 21.08 -1.74 -22.20
N LYS A 104 20.49 -0.53 -22.17
CA LYS A 104 20.73 0.42 -21.09
C LYS A 104 20.24 -0.20 -19.78
N LYS A 105 21.08 -0.16 -18.74
CA LYS A 105 20.69 -0.58 -17.40
C LYS A 105 19.58 0.33 -16.86
N LEU A 106 18.45 -0.27 -16.48
CA LEU A 106 17.33 0.40 -15.84
C LEU A 106 17.37 0.27 -14.31
N GLY A 107 17.90 -0.83 -13.80
CA GLY A 107 17.93 -1.11 -12.37
C GLY A 107 18.68 -2.39 -12.01
N ASP A 108 18.69 -2.70 -10.72
CA ASP A 108 19.23 -3.95 -10.19
C ASP A 108 18.12 -4.98 -10.00
N VAL A 109 18.46 -6.25 -10.21
CA VAL A 109 17.63 -7.39 -9.81
C VAL A 109 18.13 -7.87 -8.47
N LEU A 110 17.24 -7.93 -7.49
CA LEU A 110 17.56 -8.28 -6.12
C LEU A 110 17.17 -9.73 -5.84
N TYR A 111 18.02 -10.44 -5.09
CA TYR A 111 17.67 -11.75 -4.55
C TYR A 111 16.48 -11.60 -3.60
N THR A 112 15.50 -12.49 -3.77
CA THR A 112 14.31 -12.54 -2.95
C THR A 112 14.02 -13.95 -2.48
N ASP A 113 13.51 -14.07 -1.27
CA ASP A 113 12.95 -15.30 -0.70
C ASP A 113 11.44 -15.42 -0.94
N ILE A 114 10.86 -14.52 -1.74
CA ILE A 114 9.46 -14.56 -2.15
C ILE A 114 9.22 -15.76 -3.07
N LYS A 115 8.19 -16.54 -2.76
CA LYS A 115 7.71 -17.63 -3.62
C LYS A 115 6.55 -17.15 -4.47
N THR A 116 6.73 -17.20 -5.79
CA THR A 116 5.68 -16.82 -6.73
C THR A 116 5.02 -18.07 -7.31
N TYR A 117 3.69 -18.08 -7.34
CA TYR A 117 2.90 -19.18 -7.88
C TYR A 117 2.00 -18.68 -9.01
N ILE A 118 2.01 -19.41 -10.13
CA ILE A 118 1.14 -19.18 -11.29
C ILE A 118 0.31 -20.45 -11.44
N ASP A 119 -1.00 -20.32 -11.26
CA ASP A 119 -1.94 -21.45 -11.24
C ASP A 119 -1.56 -22.57 -10.24
N GLY A 120 -0.95 -22.19 -9.11
CA GLY A 120 -0.48 -23.12 -8.08
C GLY A 120 0.92 -23.69 -8.30
N GLU A 121 1.53 -23.50 -9.48
CA GLU A 121 2.89 -23.93 -9.78
C GLU A 121 3.92 -22.86 -9.40
N ASN A 122 4.99 -23.26 -8.72
CA ASN A 122 6.06 -22.34 -8.34
C ASN A 122 6.89 -21.94 -9.57
N VAL A 123 7.05 -20.64 -9.80
CA VAL A 123 7.80 -20.10 -10.94
C VAL A 123 9.00 -19.27 -10.49
N GLN A 124 9.96 -19.09 -11.40
CA GLN A 124 11.04 -18.14 -11.21
C GLN A 124 10.47 -16.73 -11.19
N ALA A 125 10.80 -15.97 -10.14
CA ALA A 125 10.47 -14.56 -10.04
C ALA A 125 11.70 -13.73 -9.68
N TYR A 126 11.61 -12.44 -9.93
CA TYR A 126 12.68 -11.48 -9.70
C TYR A 126 12.15 -10.32 -8.86
N ASN A 127 12.90 -9.86 -7.87
CA ASN A 127 12.57 -8.61 -7.19
C ASN A 127 13.24 -7.45 -7.91
N ILE A 128 12.43 -6.47 -8.31
CA ILE A 128 12.87 -5.27 -9.02
C ILE A 128 12.25 -4.08 -8.30
N ASP A 129 13.08 -3.35 -7.55
CA ASP A 129 12.65 -2.17 -6.80
C ASP A 129 11.39 -2.42 -5.94
N GLY A 130 11.34 -3.60 -5.29
CA GLY A 130 10.21 -3.99 -4.44
C GLY A 130 9.00 -4.60 -5.17
N SER A 131 9.03 -4.69 -6.50
CA SER A 131 8.00 -5.36 -7.31
C SER A 131 8.44 -6.77 -7.71
N THR A 132 7.48 -7.67 -7.93
CA THR A 132 7.77 -9.05 -8.36
C THR A 132 7.62 -9.14 -9.87
N ALA A 133 8.68 -9.51 -10.59
CA ALA A 133 8.62 -9.75 -12.03
C ALA A 133 8.64 -11.24 -12.36
N ILE A 134 7.87 -11.64 -13.37
CA ILE A 134 7.75 -13.01 -13.88
C ILE A 134 7.99 -13.04 -15.39
N LEU A 135 8.29 -14.21 -15.95
CA LEU A 135 8.45 -14.34 -17.40
C LEU A 135 7.06 -14.33 -18.06
N VAL A 136 6.96 -13.68 -19.21
CA VAL A 136 5.72 -13.74 -20.02
C VAL A 136 5.41 -15.18 -20.43
N SER A 137 6.44 -16.02 -20.62
CA SER A 137 6.28 -17.45 -20.94
C SER A 137 5.56 -18.25 -19.85
N ASP A 138 5.64 -17.83 -18.59
CA ASP A 138 5.00 -18.56 -17.50
C ASP A 138 3.46 -18.46 -17.56
N LEU A 139 2.92 -17.48 -18.31
CA LEU A 139 1.49 -17.35 -18.58
C LEU A 139 0.95 -18.44 -19.53
N ALA A 140 1.82 -19.23 -20.17
CA ALA A 140 1.43 -20.28 -21.10
C ALA A 140 0.51 -21.37 -20.50
N VAL A 141 0.39 -21.44 -19.17
CA VAL A 141 -0.60 -22.30 -18.49
C VAL A 141 -2.04 -21.95 -18.88
N TRP A 142 -2.32 -20.68 -19.22
CA TRP A 142 -3.68 -20.22 -19.58
C TRP A 142 -3.87 -19.89 -21.07
N GLY A 143 -2.86 -20.11 -21.92
CA GLY A 143 -2.92 -19.64 -23.30
C GLY A 143 -1.65 -19.91 -24.11
N ASP A 144 -1.55 -19.29 -25.27
CA ASP A 144 -0.39 -19.38 -26.16
C ASP A 144 0.53 -18.17 -25.96
N VAL A 145 1.85 -18.42 -25.92
CA VAL A 145 2.89 -17.37 -25.84
C VAL A 145 3.75 -17.43 -27.09
N GLN A 146 3.64 -16.40 -27.93
CA GLN A 146 4.35 -16.32 -29.21
C GLN A 146 5.46 -15.27 -29.14
N TRP A 147 6.70 -15.71 -29.34
CA TRP A 147 7.85 -14.83 -29.54
C TRP A 147 8.16 -14.69 -31.04
N ASN A 148 8.13 -13.45 -31.55
CA ASN A 148 8.53 -13.13 -32.91
C ASN A 148 9.84 -12.31 -32.88
N PRO A 149 11.00 -12.92 -33.18
CA PRO A 149 12.29 -12.24 -33.12
C PRO A 149 12.45 -11.15 -34.18
N ASN A 150 11.80 -11.29 -35.34
CA ASN A 150 11.89 -10.32 -36.44
C ASN A 150 11.11 -9.06 -36.12
N ALA A 151 9.91 -9.21 -35.55
CA ALA A 151 9.08 -8.09 -35.13
C ALA A 151 9.42 -7.59 -33.72
N ARG A 152 10.33 -8.28 -33.01
CA ARG A 152 10.67 -8.04 -31.61
C ARG A 152 9.43 -7.91 -30.72
N THR A 153 8.51 -8.86 -30.87
CA THR A 153 7.23 -8.88 -30.13
C THR A 153 7.07 -10.20 -29.38
N ILE A 154 6.58 -10.13 -28.15
CA ILE A 154 6.09 -11.30 -27.41
C ILE A 154 4.60 -11.10 -27.12
N ARG A 155 3.80 -12.12 -27.36
CA ARG A 155 2.33 -12.03 -27.24
C ARG A 155 1.82 -13.21 -26.44
N PHE A 156 1.12 -12.93 -25.35
CA PHE A 156 0.26 -13.90 -24.70
C PHE A 156 -1.17 -13.75 -25.23
N THR A 157 -1.79 -14.86 -25.62
CA THR A 157 -3.21 -14.93 -26.02
C THR A 157 -3.87 -16.01 -25.20
N SER A 158 -4.85 -15.63 -24.37
CA SER A 158 -5.58 -16.55 -23.51
C SER A 158 -6.47 -17.51 -24.30
N ASN A 159 -6.66 -18.73 -23.77
CA ASN A 159 -7.53 -19.75 -24.37
C ASN A 159 -9.03 -19.41 -24.26
N VAL A 160 -9.39 -18.45 -23.42
CA VAL A 160 -10.76 -17.96 -23.25
C VAL A 160 -10.79 -16.54 -23.79
N PRO A 161 -11.57 -16.24 -24.85
CA PRO A 161 -11.62 -14.89 -25.39
C PRO A 161 -12.07 -13.91 -24.30
N ALA A 162 -11.43 -12.74 -24.24
CA ALA A 162 -11.88 -11.63 -23.43
C ALA A 162 -13.32 -11.30 -23.83
N SER A 163 -14.31 -11.77 -23.06
CA SER A 163 -15.69 -11.41 -23.31
C SER A 163 -15.83 -9.92 -23.00
N GLY A 164 -15.86 -9.10 -24.06
CA GLY A 164 -16.19 -7.68 -24.01
C GLY A 164 -17.64 -7.39 -23.66
N GLU A 165 -18.30 -8.29 -22.92
CA GLU A 165 -19.61 -8.04 -22.32
C GLU A 165 -19.41 -7.86 -20.82
N THR A 166 -19.52 -6.60 -20.41
CA THR A 166 -19.65 -6.15 -19.04
C THR A 166 -20.96 -6.69 -18.47
N THR A 167 -20.99 -7.96 -18.09
CA THR A 167 -21.92 -8.40 -17.05
C THR A 167 -21.18 -8.32 -15.74
N VAL A 168 -21.51 -7.30 -14.95
CA VAL A 168 -21.34 -7.37 -13.49
C VAL A 168 -22.11 -8.62 -13.07
N ALA A 169 -21.41 -9.74 -12.92
CA ALA A 169 -21.97 -10.85 -12.19
C ALA A 169 -22.10 -10.34 -10.76
N GLU A 170 -23.34 -10.18 -10.30
CA GLU A 170 -23.73 -9.96 -8.91
C GLU A 170 -23.37 -11.16 -7.99
N ASP A 171 -22.19 -11.75 -8.19
CA ASP A 171 -21.67 -12.90 -7.45
C ASP A 171 -20.22 -12.61 -7.05
N ASP A 172 -20.06 -11.47 -6.35
CA ASP A 172 -19.21 -11.29 -5.17
C ASP A 172 -19.53 -9.90 -4.56
N LYS A 173 -20.74 -9.75 -3.98
CA LYS A 173 -20.98 -8.69 -2.97
C LYS A 173 -20.16 -8.92 -1.69
N THR A 174 -19.40 -10.02 -1.65
CA THR A 174 -18.46 -10.40 -0.62
C THR A 174 -17.10 -9.75 -0.86
N ASP A 175 -16.95 -8.53 -0.32
CA ASP A 175 -15.67 -7.95 0.14
C ASP A 175 -14.68 -7.50 -0.96
N ASN A 176 -15.01 -6.38 -1.65
CA ASN A 176 -14.14 -5.67 -2.62
C ASN A 176 -13.01 -4.86 -1.95
N CYS A 177 -12.43 -5.40 -0.87
CA CYS A 177 -11.33 -4.75 -0.17
C CYS A 177 -9.99 -5.06 -0.84
N ALA A 178 -9.18 -4.00 -1.01
CA ALA A 178 -7.80 -4.08 -1.44
C ALA A 178 -6.99 -4.99 -0.53
N ILE A 179 -7.20 -4.83 0.77
CA ILE A 179 -6.45 -5.50 1.84
C ILE A 179 -7.41 -6.33 2.68
N LYS A 180 -7.11 -7.61 2.86
CA LYS A 180 -7.87 -8.50 3.75
C LYS A 180 -6.97 -9.00 4.86
N ILE A 181 -7.44 -8.88 6.10
CA ILE A 181 -6.70 -9.24 7.30
C ILE A 181 -7.47 -10.34 8.02
N GLU A 182 -6.81 -11.47 8.21
CA GLU A 182 -7.40 -12.67 8.80
C GLU A 182 -6.57 -13.05 10.03
N LYS A 183 -7.24 -13.23 11.18
CA LYS A 183 -6.62 -13.74 12.39
C LYS A 183 -6.26 -15.22 12.20
N ILE A 184 -4.99 -15.57 12.40
CA ILE A 184 -4.48 -16.93 12.26
C ILE A 184 -4.51 -17.66 13.60
N ALA A 185 -4.03 -17.00 14.66
CA ALA A 185 -3.86 -17.62 15.97
C ALA A 185 -3.93 -16.56 17.08
N THR A 186 -4.16 -17.03 18.31
CA THR A 186 -4.10 -16.21 19.51
C THR A 186 -3.27 -16.90 20.58
N VAL A 187 -2.39 -16.14 21.22
CA VAL A 187 -1.60 -16.54 22.38
C VAL A 187 -2.08 -15.72 23.56
N ASN A 188 -2.49 -16.40 24.63
CA ASN A 188 -2.90 -15.77 25.89
C ASN A 188 -1.82 -16.02 26.95
N LEU A 189 -1.44 -14.97 27.67
CA LEU A 189 -0.48 -15.03 28.77
C LEU A 189 -1.15 -14.50 30.04
N ASP A 190 -1.43 -15.41 30.97
CA ASP A 190 -1.96 -15.10 32.29
C ASP A 190 -0.82 -14.90 33.29
N LEU A 191 -0.59 -13.65 33.70
CA LEU A 191 0.46 -13.29 34.65
C LEU A 191 -0.14 -13.11 36.05
N ASN A 192 0.22 -14.01 36.97
CA ASN A 192 -0.21 -13.95 38.35
C ASN A 192 0.62 -12.92 39.11
N PHE A 193 -0.05 -12.04 39.86
CA PHE A 193 0.59 -11.02 40.66
C PHE A 193 0.67 -11.43 42.14
N GLU A 194 1.88 -11.51 42.68
CA GLU A 194 2.12 -11.83 44.09
C GLU A 194 3.38 -11.09 44.56
N ASP A 195 3.35 -10.50 45.76
CA ASP A 195 4.49 -9.83 46.38
C ASP A 195 5.26 -8.84 45.47
N GLN A 196 4.52 -7.99 44.74
CA GLN A 196 5.05 -7.01 43.79
C GLN A 196 5.76 -7.62 42.56
N LYS A 197 5.52 -8.91 42.27
CA LYS A 197 6.10 -9.66 41.16
C LYS A 197 5.03 -10.28 40.29
N TYR A 198 5.38 -10.49 39.03
CA TYR A 198 4.54 -11.19 38.06
C TYR A 198 5.12 -12.55 37.74
N TYR A 199 4.27 -13.56 37.71
CA TYR A 199 4.62 -14.94 37.49
C TYR A 199 3.82 -15.54 36.33
N PHE A 200 4.48 -16.30 35.47
CA PHE A 200 3.85 -17.12 34.45
C PHE A 200 4.23 -18.58 34.70
N GLU A 201 3.24 -19.46 34.88
CA GLU A 201 3.46 -20.89 35.17
C GLU A 201 4.42 -21.14 36.36
N GLY A 202 4.46 -20.22 37.33
CA GLY A 202 5.33 -20.29 38.51
C GLY A 202 6.73 -19.69 38.35
N GLU A 203 7.10 -19.23 37.16
CA GLU A 203 8.37 -18.52 36.92
C GLU A 203 8.20 -17.00 37.04
N GLU A 204 9.14 -16.33 37.72
CA GLU A 204 9.14 -14.85 37.81
C GLU A 204 9.47 -14.26 36.43
N VAL A 205 8.53 -13.50 35.87
CA VAL A 205 8.65 -12.90 34.53
C VAL A 205 8.63 -11.37 34.56
N GLY A 206 8.32 -10.77 35.70
CA GLY A 206 8.21 -9.34 35.83
C GLY A 206 8.04 -8.85 37.26
N PHE A 207 7.94 -7.54 37.41
CA PHE A 207 7.71 -6.88 38.69
C PHE A 207 6.89 -5.62 38.53
N ASN A 208 6.24 -5.18 39.59
CA ASN A 208 5.56 -3.89 39.61
C ASN A 208 6.53 -2.75 39.98
N ASN A 209 6.52 -1.69 39.20
CA ASN A 209 7.24 -0.45 39.47
C ASN A 209 6.42 0.73 38.93
N GLN A 210 5.31 1.02 39.61
CA GLN A 210 4.21 1.88 39.13
C GLN A 210 3.41 1.27 37.96
N PHE A 211 4.09 0.59 37.04
CA PHE A 211 3.52 -0.19 35.94
C PHE A 211 4.07 -1.62 35.97
N ALA A 212 3.42 -2.54 35.26
CA ALA A 212 3.91 -3.90 35.16
C ALA A 212 5.14 -3.93 34.25
N MET A 213 6.30 -4.24 34.81
CA MET A 213 7.56 -4.37 34.06
C MET A 213 7.80 -5.83 33.75
N ILE A 214 7.69 -6.22 32.48
CA ILE A 214 7.74 -7.61 32.02
C ILE A 214 9.03 -7.85 31.24
N SER A 215 9.64 -9.02 31.44
CA SER A 215 10.84 -9.42 30.71
C SER A 215 10.58 -9.42 29.20
N LEU A 216 11.36 -8.62 28.48
CA LEU A 216 11.28 -8.50 27.03
C LEU A 216 11.62 -9.82 26.33
N GLU A 217 12.58 -10.57 26.91
CA GLU A 217 12.96 -11.89 26.43
C GLU A 217 11.83 -12.91 26.64
N PHE A 218 11.15 -12.88 27.79
CA PHE A 218 10.00 -13.74 28.05
C PHE A 218 8.89 -13.50 27.03
N LEU A 219 8.49 -12.24 26.83
CA LEU A 219 7.48 -11.87 25.83
C LEU A 219 7.90 -12.32 24.44
N ALA A 220 9.12 -11.98 24.01
CA ALA A 220 9.61 -12.36 22.69
C ALA A 220 9.50 -13.87 22.46
N ARG A 221 10.01 -14.69 23.40
CA ARG A 221 9.99 -16.15 23.27
C ARG A 221 8.58 -16.73 23.25
N LYS A 222 7.68 -16.29 24.16
CA LYS A 222 6.31 -16.82 24.24
C LYS A 222 5.46 -16.42 23.04
N LEU A 223 5.78 -15.30 22.39
CA LEU A 223 5.07 -14.78 21.21
C LEU A 223 5.70 -15.21 19.88
N GLY A 224 6.77 -16.02 19.91
CA GLY A 224 7.44 -16.56 18.72
C GLY A 224 8.40 -15.60 18.03
N TYR A 225 8.85 -14.54 18.72
CA TYR A 225 9.89 -13.64 18.23
C TYR A 225 11.29 -14.17 18.55
N ASN A 226 12.21 -13.92 17.62
CA ASN A 226 13.63 -14.03 17.88
C ASN A 226 14.12 -12.75 18.56
N ILE A 227 15.05 -12.90 19.51
CA ILE A 227 15.72 -11.79 20.17
C ILE A 227 17.22 -11.89 19.93
N THR A 228 17.83 -10.77 19.54
CA THR A 228 19.29 -10.66 19.41
C THR A 228 19.77 -9.43 20.17
N GLU A 229 20.81 -9.62 20.98
CA GLU A 229 21.48 -8.54 21.70
C GLU A 229 22.66 -8.01 20.86
N GLY A 230 22.79 -6.69 20.80
CA GLY A 230 23.88 -6.00 20.15
C GLY A 230 24.18 -4.66 20.82
N GLY A 231 24.88 -3.79 20.09
CA GLY A 231 25.29 -2.49 20.61
C GLY A 231 26.57 -2.58 21.45
N THR A 232 26.79 -1.59 22.30
CA THR A 232 27.96 -1.56 23.20
C THR A 232 27.53 -1.88 24.62
N LYS A 233 28.48 -2.24 25.49
CA LYS A 233 28.20 -2.44 26.92
C LYS A 233 27.51 -1.23 27.58
N ASN A 234 27.75 -0.02 27.07
CA ASN A 234 27.15 1.21 27.59
C ASN A 234 25.80 1.54 26.94
N GLU A 235 25.48 0.96 25.79
CA GLU A 235 24.26 1.17 25.01
C GLU A 235 23.82 -0.17 24.42
N PRO A 236 23.31 -1.09 25.25
CA PRO A 236 22.79 -2.37 24.77
C PRO A 236 21.54 -2.14 23.93
N VAL A 237 21.49 -2.79 22.77
CA VAL A 237 20.36 -2.74 21.84
C VAL A 237 19.82 -4.15 21.67
N PHE A 238 18.54 -4.32 21.96
CA PHE A 238 17.83 -5.58 21.78
C PHE A 238 17.01 -5.47 20.50
N THR A 239 17.24 -6.36 19.56
CA THR A 239 16.44 -6.48 18.32
C THR A 239 15.49 -7.66 18.47
N ILE A 240 14.19 -7.38 18.37
CA ILE A 240 13.10 -8.35 18.51
C ILE A 240 12.45 -8.47 17.13
N GLN A 241 12.40 -9.67 16.58
CA GLN A 241 11.97 -9.89 15.20
C GLN A 241 11.10 -11.14 15.06
N LYS A 242 9.98 -10.99 14.36
CA LYS A 242 9.13 -12.09 13.89
C LYS A 242 8.68 -11.76 12.47
N ASP A 243 8.93 -12.68 11.55
CA ASP A 243 8.67 -12.50 10.13
C ASP A 243 9.27 -11.20 9.59
N ASN A 244 8.45 -10.33 9.00
CA ASN A 244 8.88 -9.03 8.48
C ASN A 244 8.90 -7.93 9.54
N TYR A 245 8.21 -8.09 10.67
CA TYR A 245 8.15 -7.06 11.69
C TYR A 245 9.31 -7.21 12.68
N SER A 246 9.98 -6.11 12.96
CA SER A 246 10.97 -6.08 14.03
C SER A 246 11.02 -4.73 14.71
N PHE A 247 11.55 -4.70 15.92
CA PHE A 247 11.83 -3.45 16.61
C PHE A 247 13.11 -3.55 17.42
N LYS A 248 13.75 -2.40 17.63
CA LYS A 248 14.96 -2.25 18.41
C LYS A 248 14.69 -1.40 19.63
N VAL A 249 14.96 -1.95 20.80
CA VAL A 249 14.87 -1.24 22.09
C VAL A 249 16.28 -1.01 22.60
N ASN A 250 16.61 0.24 22.92
CA ASN A 250 17.85 0.57 23.59
C ASN A 250 17.62 0.52 25.11
N GLY A 251 18.40 -0.30 25.82
CA GLY A 251 18.22 -0.52 27.27
C GLY A 251 18.56 0.70 28.15
N LYS A 252 18.99 1.82 27.57
CA LYS A 252 19.34 3.06 28.29
C LYS A 252 18.54 4.28 27.84
N THR A 253 17.78 4.21 26.76
CA THR A 253 16.94 5.32 26.28
C THR A 253 15.47 4.94 26.30
N SER A 254 14.58 5.93 26.28
CA SER A 254 13.13 5.72 26.09
C SER A 254 12.78 5.73 24.61
N LYS A 255 13.60 5.13 23.75
CA LYS A 255 13.36 5.11 22.30
C LYS A 255 13.22 3.69 21.80
N VAL A 256 12.25 3.48 20.92
CA VAL A 256 12.11 2.27 20.13
C VAL A 256 12.15 2.61 18.64
N GLN A 257 12.83 1.78 17.87
CA GLN A 257 12.82 1.88 16.40
C GLN A 257 12.04 0.69 15.85
N ARG A 258 10.96 0.92 15.12
CA ARG A 258 10.15 -0.12 14.48
C ARG A 258 10.52 -0.24 13.02
N TYR A 259 10.57 -1.48 12.53
CA TYR A 259 11.00 -1.82 11.18
C TYR A 259 10.02 -2.81 10.55
N PHE A 260 9.85 -2.72 9.23
CA PHE A 260 9.15 -3.70 8.44
C PHE A 260 10.00 -4.13 7.25
N SER A 261 10.22 -5.43 7.10
CA SER A 261 11.14 -6.03 6.13
C SER A 261 12.54 -5.40 6.15
N GLY A 262 13.01 -5.02 7.35
CA GLY A 262 14.32 -4.38 7.57
C GLY A 262 14.38 -2.88 7.29
N LEU A 263 13.33 -2.28 6.71
CA LEU A 263 13.23 -0.84 6.52
C LEU A 263 12.76 -0.16 7.81
N LEU A 264 13.43 0.92 8.20
CA LEU A 264 13.01 1.72 9.35
C LEU A 264 11.68 2.39 9.01
N TYR A 265 10.64 2.09 9.80
CA TYR A 265 9.35 2.73 9.69
C TYR A 265 9.31 4.01 10.52
N GLN A 266 9.57 3.89 11.82
CA GLN A 266 9.48 5.02 12.75
C GLN A 266 10.40 4.84 13.95
N THR A 267 10.81 5.97 14.54
CA THR A 267 11.41 6.01 15.87
C THR A 267 10.42 6.68 16.81
N ASP A 268 10.01 5.96 17.85
CA ASP A 268 9.00 6.38 18.81
C ASP A 268 9.59 6.53 20.20
N ASP A 269 8.93 7.33 21.03
CA ASP A 269 9.20 7.39 22.46
C ASP A 269 8.45 6.26 23.17
N LEU A 270 9.13 5.63 24.12
CA LEU A 270 8.52 4.75 25.10
C LEU A 270 8.01 5.59 26.26
N ASP A 271 6.81 5.32 26.72
CA ASP A 271 6.19 6.01 27.86
C ASP A 271 7.01 5.76 29.13
N ILE A 272 7.50 4.52 29.30
CA ILE A 272 8.29 4.12 30.44
C ILE A 272 9.66 3.63 29.97
N LYS A 273 10.70 4.21 30.57
CA LYS A 273 12.07 3.81 30.27
C LYS A 273 12.30 2.32 30.60
N PRO A 274 12.81 1.50 29.66
CA PRO A 274 13.17 0.12 29.92
C PRO A 274 14.16 -0.02 31.09
N ILE A 275 13.99 -1.07 31.90
CA ILE A 275 14.81 -1.32 33.09
C ILE A 275 15.62 -2.59 32.88
N GLU A 276 16.93 -2.49 33.03
CA GLU A 276 17.81 -3.66 33.04
C GLU A 276 18.06 -4.12 34.49
N LYS A 277 17.75 -5.39 34.80
CA LYS A 277 18.06 -6.02 36.09
C LYS A 277 18.71 -7.38 35.85
N LYS A 278 19.91 -7.57 36.42
CA LYS A 278 20.67 -8.84 36.33
C LYS A 278 20.83 -9.35 34.89
N GLY A 279 21.03 -8.44 33.93
CA GLY A 279 21.19 -8.76 32.50
C GLY A 279 19.88 -9.04 31.76
N VAL A 280 18.72 -8.92 32.40
CA VAL A 280 17.40 -9.03 31.76
C VAL A 280 16.83 -7.64 31.55
N LEU A 281 16.39 -7.34 30.33
CA LEU A 281 15.69 -6.09 30.01
C LEU A 281 14.18 -6.27 30.24
N TYR A 282 13.59 -5.34 30.97
CA TYR A 282 12.17 -5.28 31.26
C TYR A 282 11.55 -4.05 30.58
N ILE A 283 10.39 -4.24 29.98
CA ILE A 283 9.58 -3.22 29.33
C ILE A 283 8.25 -3.09 30.07
N SER A 284 7.65 -1.90 30.06
CA SER A 284 6.34 -1.73 30.69
C SER A 284 5.25 -2.45 29.88
N ASP A 285 4.14 -2.80 30.51
CA ASP A 285 2.97 -3.37 29.83
C ASP A 285 2.30 -2.37 28.88
N LEU A 286 2.44 -1.06 29.13
CA LEU A 286 2.04 0.00 28.20
C LEU A 286 2.90 -0.03 26.94
N ASP A 287 4.22 -0.04 27.09
CA ASP A 287 5.09 -0.06 25.93
C ASP A 287 5.05 -1.40 25.19
N ALA A 288 4.81 -2.49 25.91
CA ALA A 288 4.64 -3.82 25.34
C ALA A 288 3.38 -3.92 24.48
N ASP A 289 2.27 -3.27 24.89
CA ASP A 289 1.05 -3.23 24.07
C ASP A 289 1.32 -2.63 22.70
N PHE A 290 2.00 -1.48 22.65
CA PHE A 290 2.35 -0.78 21.43
C PHE A 290 3.36 -1.53 20.53
N VAL A 291 4.47 -2.04 21.09
CA VAL A 291 5.54 -2.61 20.25
C VAL A 291 5.23 -4.03 19.79
N PHE A 292 4.47 -4.81 20.55
CA PHE A 292 4.06 -6.17 20.17
C PHE A 292 2.66 -6.24 19.57
N GLY A 293 1.82 -5.22 19.73
CA GLY A 293 0.40 -5.29 19.38
C GLY A 293 -0.38 -6.19 20.35
N LEU A 294 -0.17 -6.00 21.65
CA LEU A 294 -0.86 -6.77 22.70
C LEU A 294 -2.12 -6.06 23.14
N ARG A 295 -3.14 -6.85 23.42
CA ARG A 295 -4.25 -6.40 24.25
C ARG A 295 -4.02 -6.84 25.68
N LYS A 296 -4.48 -6.03 26.62
CA LYS A 296 -4.37 -6.32 28.04
C LYS A 296 -5.69 -6.17 28.76
N ALA A 297 -5.90 -7.04 29.73
CA ALA A 297 -6.94 -6.92 30.73
C ALA A 297 -6.30 -7.06 32.12
N TRP A 298 -6.59 -6.10 32.99
CA TRP A 298 -6.09 -6.09 34.37
C TRP A 298 -7.21 -6.44 35.32
N ASP A 299 -6.94 -7.34 36.27
CA ASP A 299 -7.86 -7.66 37.35
C ASP A 299 -7.56 -6.77 38.56
N GLU A 300 -8.48 -5.87 38.89
CA GLU A 300 -8.29 -4.91 39.98
C GLU A 300 -8.21 -5.56 41.37
N GLN A 301 -8.79 -6.75 41.54
CA GLN A 301 -8.85 -7.43 42.84
C GLN A 301 -7.57 -8.21 43.12
N THR A 302 -7.06 -8.90 42.10
CA THR A 302 -5.90 -9.78 42.23
C THR A 302 -4.60 -9.09 41.82
N GLY A 303 -4.69 -8.03 41.01
CA GLY A 303 -3.55 -7.42 40.33
C GLY A 303 -3.04 -8.23 39.14
N ASN A 304 -3.68 -9.35 38.80
CA ASN A 304 -3.27 -10.21 37.69
C ASN A 304 -3.39 -9.47 36.36
N LEU A 305 -2.51 -9.82 35.43
CA LEU A 305 -2.45 -9.23 34.09
C LEU A 305 -2.66 -10.32 33.05
N HIS A 306 -3.73 -10.18 32.28
CA HIS A 306 -4.01 -11.02 31.12
C HIS A 306 -3.54 -10.31 29.86
N LEU A 307 -2.65 -10.93 29.09
CA LEU A 307 -2.17 -10.41 27.82
C LEU A 307 -2.64 -11.31 26.68
N THR A 308 -3.20 -10.70 25.64
CA THR A 308 -3.64 -11.39 24.43
C THR A 308 -2.83 -10.88 23.25
N TYR A 309 -2.14 -11.80 22.58
CA TYR A 309 -1.43 -11.56 21.33
C TYR A 309 -2.14 -12.32 20.22
N SER A 310 -2.32 -11.67 19.07
CA SER A 310 -2.93 -12.32 17.91
C SER A 310 -2.00 -12.30 16.71
N ASP A 311 -1.91 -13.40 15.99
CA ASP A 311 -1.24 -13.45 14.69
C ASP A 311 -2.23 -13.20 13.57
N TYR A 312 -1.78 -12.48 12.55
CA TYR A 312 -2.58 -12.14 11.38
C TYR A 312 -1.85 -12.50 10.11
N THR A 313 -2.61 -12.87 9.08
CA THR A 313 -2.15 -12.78 7.70
C THR A 313 -2.80 -11.57 7.04
N VAL A 314 -2.07 -10.95 6.12
CA VAL A 314 -2.54 -9.82 5.33
C VAL A 314 -2.47 -10.26 3.87
N LYS A 315 -3.55 -10.05 3.12
CA LYS A 315 -3.60 -10.32 1.68
C LYS A 315 -3.85 -9.00 0.94
N ASP A 316 -2.94 -8.65 0.05
CA ASP A 316 -3.03 -7.48 -0.82
C ASP A 316 -3.45 -7.89 -2.24
N TYR A 317 -4.68 -7.56 -2.59
CA TYR A 317 -5.31 -7.79 -3.89
C TYR A 317 -5.03 -6.65 -4.88
N GLY A 318 -4.42 -5.55 -4.43
CA GLY A 318 -4.06 -4.39 -5.25
C GLY A 318 -5.25 -3.72 -5.92
N ILE A 319 -6.41 -3.74 -5.28
CA ILE A 319 -7.64 -3.09 -5.76
C ILE A 319 -7.71 -1.71 -5.09
N TYR A 320 -7.34 -0.66 -5.80
CA TYR A 320 -7.49 0.72 -5.31
C TYR A 320 -8.36 1.52 -6.27
N GLU A 321 -9.06 2.51 -5.72
CA GLU A 321 -9.94 3.41 -6.46
C GLU A 321 -9.27 4.77 -6.62
N ILE A 322 -9.37 5.32 -7.84
CA ILE A 322 -8.95 6.68 -8.16
C ILE A 322 -10.15 7.38 -8.78
N MET A 323 -10.66 8.41 -8.11
CA MET A 323 -11.76 9.25 -8.60
C MET A 323 -11.27 10.69 -8.67
N GLY A 324 -10.97 11.17 -9.87
CA GLY A 324 -10.31 12.46 -10.04
C GLY A 324 -8.97 12.48 -9.33
N GLU A 325 -8.83 13.39 -8.38
CA GLU A 325 -7.64 13.57 -7.56
C GLU A 325 -7.68 12.77 -6.24
N GLN A 326 -8.68 11.92 -6.01
CA GLN A 326 -8.79 11.16 -4.76
C GLN A 326 -8.37 9.70 -4.98
N PHE A 327 -7.41 9.23 -4.18
CA PHE A 327 -7.05 7.83 -4.06
C PHE A 327 -7.75 7.23 -2.84
N THR A 328 -8.39 6.09 -3.00
CA THR A 328 -9.09 5.38 -1.93
C THR A 328 -8.68 3.90 -1.92
N ILE A 329 -8.46 3.38 -0.72
CA ILE A 329 -8.38 1.93 -0.46
C ILE A 329 -9.42 1.52 0.56
N HIS A 330 -9.92 0.30 0.36
CA HIS A 330 -10.76 -0.39 1.31
C HIS A 330 -10.01 -1.59 1.87
N SER A 331 -10.23 -1.84 3.15
CA SER A 331 -9.56 -2.91 3.86
C SER A 331 -10.48 -3.56 4.89
N SER A 332 -10.45 -4.88 4.99
CA SER A 332 -11.34 -5.64 5.87
C SER A 332 -10.57 -6.39 6.95
N ILE A 333 -11.12 -6.46 8.16
CA ILE A 333 -10.64 -7.34 9.21
C ILE A 333 -11.79 -8.17 9.80
N ASP A 334 -11.50 -9.44 10.09
CA ASP A 334 -12.40 -10.37 10.79
C ASP A 334 -11.98 -10.51 12.27
N ASP A 335 -11.83 -9.37 12.95
CA ASP A 335 -11.48 -9.26 14.38
C ASP A 335 -11.92 -7.90 14.95
N ASP A 336 -11.58 -7.61 16.21
CA ASP A 336 -11.86 -6.33 16.86
C ASP A 336 -11.33 -5.14 16.05
N PRO A 337 -12.23 -4.28 15.54
CA PRO A 337 -11.83 -3.14 14.74
C PRO A 337 -11.19 -2.01 15.53
N SER A 338 -11.31 -1.97 16.87
CA SER A 338 -10.76 -0.86 17.66
C SER A 338 -9.23 -0.81 17.66
N ALA A 339 -8.60 -1.96 17.43
CA ALA A 339 -7.15 -2.14 17.43
C ALA A 339 -6.53 -1.93 16.04
N TYR A 340 -7.35 -1.90 15.00
CA TYR A 340 -6.94 -2.03 13.62
C TYR A 340 -7.00 -0.68 12.88
N ASN A 341 -5.93 -0.36 12.14
CA ASN A 341 -5.93 0.78 11.24
C ASN A 341 -5.22 0.46 9.92
N CYS A 342 -5.73 1.01 8.82
CA CYS A 342 -5.05 1.07 7.55
C CYS A 342 -4.88 2.53 7.12
N PHE A 343 -3.63 2.94 6.90
CA PHE A 343 -3.27 4.30 6.55
C PHE A 343 -2.72 4.36 5.13
N VAL A 344 -2.95 5.48 4.45
CA VAL A 344 -2.22 5.86 3.25
C VAL A 344 -1.59 7.21 3.48
N TYR A 345 -0.30 7.33 3.21
CA TYR A 345 0.43 8.59 3.25
C TYR A 345 0.89 8.93 1.84
N ASN A 346 0.46 10.07 1.32
CA ASN A 346 0.97 10.60 0.06
C ASN A 346 2.28 11.34 0.33
N LYS A 347 3.41 10.71 -0.02
CA LYS A 347 4.75 11.27 0.13
C LYS A 347 4.99 12.48 -0.77
N THR A 348 4.33 12.53 -1.93
CA THR A 348 4.45 13.64 -2.88
C THR A 348 3.83 14.92 -2.33
N LEU A 349 2.72 14.80 -1.58
CA LEU A 349 2.00 15.93 -1.00
C LEU A 349 2.26 16.15 0.50
N ASP A 350 3.00 15.25 1.15
CA ASP A 350 3.15 15.21 2.62
C ASP A 350 1.78 15.20 3.32
N LEU A 351 0.89 14.30 2.88
CA LEU A 351 -0.50 14.24 3.34
C LEU A 351 -0.88 12.84 3.84
N HIS A 352 -1.45 12.77 5.04
CA HIS A 352 -2.03 11.55 5.58
C HIS A 352 -3.48 11.36 5.13
N SER A 353 -3.89 10.11 4.98
CA SER A 353 -5.25 9.74 4.62
C SER A 353 -6.27 10.17 5.67
N ASN A 354 -7.45 10.61 5.21
CA ASN A 354 -8.65 10.60 6.01
C ASN A 354 -9.19 9.18 6.11
N MET A 355 -9.69 8.81 7.28
CA MET A 355 -10.09 7.45 7.59
C MET A 355 -11.53 7.40 8.06
N SER A 356 -12.21 6.33 7.69
CA SER A 356 -13.54 5.98 8.18
C SER A 356 -13.69 4.47 8.20
N GLY A 357 -14.70 3.96 8.90
CA GLY A 357 -14.99 2.54 8.86
C GLY A 357 -16.38 2.23 9.35
N HIS A 358 -16.86 1.04 8.99
CA HIS A 358 -18.16 0.53 9.39
C HIS A 358 -18.11 -0.99 9.49
N SER A 359 -18.99 -1.54 10.33
CA SER A 359 -19.26 -2.97 10.31
C SER A 359 -20.15 -3.31 9.12
N ASP A 360 -19.69 -4.20 8.27
CA ASP A 360 -20.48 -4.79 7.20
C ASP A 360 -21.33 -5.92 7.79
N MET A 361 -22.65 -5.72 7.75
CA MET A 361 -23.62 -6.64 8.33
C MET A 361 -23.78 -7.94 7.51
N GLU A 362 -23.45 -7.93 6.22
CA GLU A 362 -23.55 -9.12 5.36
C GLU A 362 -22.37 -10.05 5.60
N THR A 363 -21.16 -9.50 5.68
CA THR A 363 -19.93 -10.28 5.87
C THR A 363 -19.55 -10.47 7.34
N GLY A 364 -20.10 -9.67 8.26
CA GLY A 364 -19.72 -9.64 9.68
C GLY A 364 -18.36 -9.00 9.93
N LYS A 365 -17.69 -8.51 8.89
CA LYS A 365 -16.35 -7.91 8.97
C LYS A 365 -16.44 -6.42 9.24
N PHE A 366 -15.37 -5.85 9.77
CA PHE A 366 -15.20 -4.40 9.76
C PHE A 366 -14.47 -3.97 8.50
N VAL A 367 -15.07 -3.03 7.76
CA VAL A 367 -14.49 -2.42 6.57
C VAL A 367 -13.99 -1.03 6.94
N HIS A 368 -12.71 -0.83 6.70
CA HIS A 368 -12.03 0.44 6.87
C HIS A 368 -11.76 1.05 5.48
N GLN A 369 -11.88 2.36 5.38
CA GLN A 369 -11.58 3.14 4.19
C GLN A 369 -10.52 4.18 4.54
N ALA A 370 -9.47 4.24 3.73
CA ALA A 370 -8.46 5.29 3.78
C ALA A 370 -8.39 6.03 2.44
N SER A 371 -8.56 7.35 2.48
CA SER A 371 -8.55 8.19 1.29
C SER A 371 -7.56 9.35 1.42
N VAL A 372 -6.78 9.60 0.37
CA VAL A 372 -5.80 10.69 0.31
C VAL A 372 -5.89 11.41 -1.04
N MET A 373 -5.59 12.70 -1.05
CA MET A 373 -5.52 13.47 -2.29
C MET A 373 -4.24 13.16 -3.06
N LEU A 374 -4.31 13.28 -4.38
CA LEU A 374 -3.22 13.13 -5.34
C LEU A 374 -2.82 14.49 -5.91
N ALA A 375 -1.53 14.68 -6.12
CA ALA A 375 -0.99 15.71 -6.98
C ALA A 375 -1.38 15.42 -8.44
N SER A 376 -1.37 16.45 -9.30
CA SER A 376 -1.82 16.34 -10.69
C SER A 376 -0.97 15.44 -11.58
N GLY A 377 0.28 15.16 -11.18
CA GLY A 377 1.20 14.25 -11.87
C GLY A 377 1.34 12.89 -11.17
N HIS A 378 2.56 12.34 -11.21
CA HIS A 378 2.88 11.10 -10.53
C HIS A 378 2.99 11.30 -9.02
N ASN A 379 2.42 10.36 -8.27
CA ASN A 379 2.42 10.31 -6.82
C ASN A 379 3.16 9.06 -6.34
N GLU A 380 3.84 9.20 -5.21
CA GLU A 380 4.33 8.10 -4.39
C GLU A 380 3.50 8.02 -3.11
N LEU A 381 2.88 6.86 -2.88
CA LEU A 381 2.05 6.58 -1.72
C LEU A 381 2.73 5.52 -0.84
N GLU A 382 2.57 5.63 0.46
CA GLU A 382 2.94 4.61 1.42
C GLU A 382 1.69 4.11 2.14
N MET A 383 1.39 2.83 2.01
CA MET A 383 0.27 2.16 2.66
C MET A 383 0.78 1.34 3.84
N THR A 384 0.17 1.53 5.00
CA THR A 384 0.55 0.84 6.24
C THR A 384 -0.66 0.20 6.87
N VAL A 385 -0.52 -1.07 7.27
CA VAL A 385 -1.50 -1.80 8.06
C VAL A 385 -0.92 -2.01 9.45
N VAL A 386 -1.65 -1.55 10.46
CA VAL A 386 -1.23 -1.60 11.87
C VAL A 386 -2.32 -2.26 12.71
N TYR A 387 -1.91 -3.10 13.65
CA TYR A 387 -2.76 -3.65 14.71
C TYR A 387 -2.12 -3.37 16.07
N ASP A 388 -2.76 -2.56 16.91
CA ASP A 388 -2.28 -2.12 18.24
C ASP A 388 -0.81 -1.65 18.21
N GLY A 389 -0.42 -0.86 17.21
CA GLY A 389 0.95 -0.35 17.06
C GLY A 389 1.93 -1.31 16.35
N ARG A 390 1.62 -2.61 16.25
CA ARG A 390 2.42 -3.55 15.45
C ARG A 390 2.09 -3.42 13.96
N ILE A 391 3.13 -3.28 13.14
CA ILE A 391 3.00 -3.20 11.68
C ILE A 391 2.80 -4.60 11.12
N LEU A 392 1.69 -4.82 10.41
CA LEU A 392 1.40 -6.08 9.71
C LEU A 392 1.79 -6.02 8.24
N MET A 393 1.75 -4.82 7.64
CA MET A 393 2.18 -4.58 6.27
C MET A 393 2.65 -3.14 6.09
N LEU A 394 3.71 -2.95 5.32
CA LEU A 394 4.17 -1.66 4.80
C LEU A 394 4.43 -1.82 3.30
N LYS A 395 3.85 -0.95 2.48
CA LYS A 395 3.98 -1.00 1.01
C LYS A 395 4.11 0.39 0.42
N THR A 396 5.06 0.58 -0.49
CA THR A 396 5.15 1.77 -1.33
C THR A 396 4.47 1.51 -2.67
N ILE A 397 3.64 2.45 -3.13
CA ILE A 397 2.97 2.44 -4.42
C ILE A 397 3.46 3.65 -5.19
N LYS A 398 4.12 3.44 -6.32
CA LYS A 398 4.75 4.51 -7.12
C LYS A 398 3.94 4.80 -8.39
N ASN A 399 4.20 5.96 -8.97
CA ASN A 399 3.68 6.38 -10.29
C ASN A 399 2.14 6.43 -10.37
N ILE A 400 1.46 6.67 -9.25
CA ILE A 400 0.00 6.83 -9.24
C ILE A 400 -0.37 8.20 -9.78
N THR A 401 -1.24 8.26 -10.77
CA THR A 401 -1.74 9.51 -11.36
C THR A 401 -3.24 9.65 -11.10
N PRO A 402 -3.76 10.89 -10.97
CA PRO A 402 -5.20 11.15 -10.97
C PRO A 402 -5.90 10.56 -12.20
N ASP A 403 -7.17 10.20 -12.03
CA ASP A 403 -8.07 9.81 -13.11
C ASP A 403 -9.21 10.82 -13.19
N TYR A 404 -8.96 11.90 -13.94
CA TYR A 404 -9.88 13.03 -14.04
C TYR A 404 -11.22 12.67 -14.68
N GLU A 405 -11.26 11.64 -15.53
CA GLU A 405 -12.49 11.18 -16.19
C GLU A 405 -13.45 10.55 -15.18
N LEU A 406 -12.91 9.91 -14.15
CA LEU A 406 -13.67 9.34 -13.03
C LEU A 406 -14.01 10.34 -11.93
N ASN A 407 -13.74 11.65 -12.12
CA ASN A 407 -14.09 12.65 -11.11
C ASN A 407 -15.61 12.72 -10.91
N SER A 408 -16.06 12.44 -9.70
CA SER A 408 -17.47 12.58 -9.31
C SER A 408 -17.82 14.02 -8.97
N LEU A 409 -19.04 14.42 -9.31
CA LEU A 409 -19.63 15.69 -8.90
C LEU A 409 -20.83 15.44 -7.99
N ASN A 410 -20.79 15.95 -6.77
CA ASN A 410 -21.95 15.95 -5.89
C ASN A 410 -22.94 17.00 -6.38
N LEU A 411 -24.01 16.55 -7.05
CA LEU A 411 -25.03 17.45 -7.61
C LEU A 411 -25.87 18.14 -6.52
N GLU A 412 -25.99 17.54 -5.34
CA GLU A 412 -26.64 18.16 -4.18
C GLU A 412 -25.83 17.79 -2.94
N ASN A 413 -25.41 18.78 -2.15
CA ASN A 413 -24.65 18.55 -0.94
C ASN A 413 -24.86 19.65 0.11
N MET A 414 -24.68 19.29 1.38
CA MET A 414 -24.62 20.23 2.49
C MET A 414 -23.14 20.52 2.81
N ILE A 415 -22.74 21.78 2.71
CA ILE A 415 -21.39 22.27 3.04
C ILE A 415 -21.45 22.88 4.44
N GLY A 416 -20.72 22.25 5.38
CA GLY A 416 -20.85 22.60 6.79
C GLY A 416 -22.28 22.35 7.31
N PRO A 417 -22.68 23.02 8.40
CA PRO A 417 -23.99 22.76 9.03
C PRO A 417 -25.16 23.57 8.44
N PHE A 418 -24.92 24.59 7.61
CA PHE A 418 -25.95 25.58 7.24
C PHE A 418 -26.01 25.93 5.75
N THR A 419 -25.01 25.55 4.95
CA THR A 419 -24.98 25.88 3.54
C THR A 419 -25.38 24.67 2.72
N TRP A 420 -26.31 24.84 1.79
CA TRP A 420 -26.71 23.80 0.86
C TRP A 420 -26.52 24.26 -0.57
N ILE A 421 -25.93 23.40 -1.40
CA ILE A 421 -25.70 23.64 -2.82
C ILE A 421 -26.38 22.56 -3.65
N LYS A 422 -26.93 22.99 -4.78
CA LYS A 422 -27.36 22.12 -5.88
C LYS A 422 -26.75 22.58 -7.19
N ILE A 423 -26.04 21.69 -7.88
CA ILE A 423 -25.53 21.89 -9.24
C ILE A 423 -26.51 21.24 -10.22
N SER A 424 -27.11 22.06 -11.09
CA SER A 424 -27.96 21.60 -12.19
C SER A 424 -27.19 21.45 -13.50
N LYS A 425 -26.11 22.22 -13.69
CA LYS A 425 -25.12 22.04 -14.77
C LYS A 425 -23.73 22.45 -14.29
N PRO A 426 -22.66 21.71 -14.65
CA PRO A 426 -22.68 20.44 -15.39
C PRO A 426 -23.24 19.28 -14.54
N LEU A 427 -23.65 18.18 -15.19
CA LEU A 427 -24.21 16.99 -14.51
C LEU A 427 -23.15 15.95 -14.12
N GLN A 428 -21.90 16.15 -14.55
CA GLN A 428 -20.79 15.24 -14.33
C GLN A 428 -19.57 16.04 -13.87
N GLY A 429 -18.70 15.39 -13.10
CA GLY A 429 -17.45 15.99 -12.62
C GLY A 429 -16.33 16.04 -13.65
N TYR A 430 -16.53 15.38 -14.79
CA TYR A 430 -15.70 15.49 -15.99
C TYR A 430 -16.58 15.88 -17.18
N VAL A 431 -16.11 16.83 -18.00
CA VAL A 431 -16.81 17.29 -19.20
C VAL A 431 -15.81 17.35 -20.35
N GLU A 432 -16.14 16.71 -21.47
CA GLU A 432 -15.43 16.91 -22.73
C GLU A 432 -16.21 17.86 -23.63
N THR A 433 -15.54 18.84 -24.22
CA THR A 433 -16.19 19.88 -25.04
C THR A 433 -15.21 20.46 -26.07
N ALA A 434 -15.72 20.87 -27.23
CA ALA A 434 -14.98 21.69 -28.21
C ALA A 434 -15.11 23.19 -27.92
N GLU A 435 -16.02 23.58 -27.03
CA GLU A 435 -16.25 24.97 -26.66
C GLU A 435 -15.26 25.42 -25.59
N SER A 436 -14.85 26.70 -25.63
CA SER A 436 -13.99 27.32 -24.60
C SER A 436 -14.76 27.80 -23.36
N GLU A 437 -15.97 27.25 -23.16
CA GLU A 437 -16.85 27.58 -22.06
C GLU A 437 -17.78 26.42 -21.65
N ILE A 438 -18.26 26.43 -20.40
CA ILE A 438 -19.30 25.52 -19.91
C ILE A 438 -20.36 26.29 -19.11
N PRO A 439 -21.64 25.86 -19.14
CA PRO A 439 -22.67 26.42 -18.28
C PRO A 439 -22.50 25.96 -16.83
N LEU A 440 -22.66 26.88 -15.90
CA LEU A 440 -22.77 26.62 -14.46
C LEU A 440 -24.12 27.14 -13.97
N LEU A 441 -25.03 26.23 -13.66
CA LEU A 441 -26.37 26.55 -13.17
C LEU A 441 -26.65 25.80 -11.88
N GLY A 442 -27.36 26.44 -10.95
CA GLY A 442 -27.73 25.81 -9.70
C GLY A 442 -28.30 26.75 -8.65
N GLU A 443 -28.33 26.23 -7.43
CA GLU A 443 -28.86 26.90 -6.25
C GLU A 443 -27.81 26.86 -5.12
N LEU A 444 -27.65 27.97 -4.41
CA LEU A 444 -26.83 28.09 -3.21
C LEU A 444 -27.63 28.81 -2.13
N THR A 445 -27.82 28.14 -0.99
CA THR A 445 -28.52 28.69 0.18
C THR A 445 -27.61 28.71 1.39
N GLY A 446 -27.76 29.72 2.25
CA GLY A 446 -27.02 29.80 3.52
C GLY A 446 -25.54 30.13 3.37
N ALA A 447 -25.11 30.77 2.27
CA ALA A 447 -23.79 31.40 2.16
C ALA A 447 -23.84 32.83 2.73
N ASP A 448 -22.71 33.32 3.25
CA ASP A 448 -22.61 34.65 3.87
C ASP A 448 -22.42 35.78 2.84
N ASN A 449 -22.08 35.42 1.61
CA ASN A 449 -21.94 36.34 0.49
C ASN A 449 -22.91 35.99 -0.66
N ASN A 450 -23.26 37.00 -1.45
CA ASN A 450 -24.15 36.88 -2.60
C ASN A 450 -23.40 36.60 -3.92
N TYR A 451 -22.19 36.04 -3.83
CA TYR A 451 -21.40 35.67 -4.99
C TYR A 451 -20.58 34.41 -4.74
N MET A 452 -20.15 33.77 -5.81
CA MET A 452 -19.23 32.64 -5.80
C MET A 452 -17.99 32.99 -6.60
N ARG A 453 -16.80 32.73 -6.06
CA ARG A 453 -15.54 32.81 -6.82
C ARG A 453 -15.34 31.49 -7.54
N VAL A 454 -15.21 31.52 -8.86
CA VAL A 454 -14.82 30.35 -9.65
C VAL A 454 -13.38 30.54 -10.10
N GLU A 455 -12.51 29.64 -9.67
CA GLU A 455 -11.12 29.54 -10.11
C GLU A 455 -11.01 28.60 -11.29
N ILE A 456 -10.20 28.99 -12.27
CA ILE A 456 -9.94 28.21 -13.48
C ILE A 456 -8.44 28.02 -13.61
N LYS A 457 -8.02 26.77 -13.62
CA LYS A 457 -6.62 26.39 -13.77
C LYS A 457 -6.46 25.49 -14.99
N LYS A 458 -5.40 25.66 -15.76
CA LYS A 458 -5.05 24.76 -16.88
C LYS A 458 -3.91 23.84 -16.46
N LEU A 459 -4.00 22.57 -16.80
CA LEU A 459 -2.89 21.63 -16.61
C LEU A 459 -1.78 22.01 -17.59
N ASP A 460 -0.61 22.34 -17.05
CA ASP A 460 0.62 22.40 -17.82
C ASP A 460 1.17 20.98 -17.96
N GLU A 461 1.15 20.45 -19.19
CA GLU A 461 1.60 19.09 -19.49
C GLU A 461 3.10 18.88 -19.25
N THR A 462 3.90 19.95 -19.24
CA THR A 462 5.34 19.86 -18.99
C THR A 462 5.63 19.74 -17.50
N SER A 463 5.00 20.61 -16.69
CA SER A 463 5.21 20.61 -15.23
C SER A 463 4.29 19.64 -14.49
N GLN A 464 3.24 19.12 -15.13
CA GLN A 464 2.18 18.30 -14.52
C GLN A 464 1.54 19.01 -13.33
N GLN A 465 1.33 20.33 -13.45
CA GLN A 465 0.71 21.17 -12.44
C GLN A 465 -0.42 22.01 -13.04
N PHE A 466 -1.49 22.21 -12.25
CA PHE A 466 -2.54 23.15 -12.60
C PHE A 466 -2.08 24.59 -12.31
N VAL A 467 -2.00 25.40 -13.36
CA VAL A 467 -1.65 26.82 -13.28
C VAL A 467 -2.93 27.64 -13.41
N GLU A 468 -3.15 28.58 -12.49
CA GLU A 468 -4.29 29.50 -12.60
C GLU A 468 -4.16 30.38 -13.83
N ILE A 469 -5.24 30.43 -14.61
CA ILE A 469 -5.31 31.20 -15.86
C ILE A 469 -6.38 32.28 -15.83
N ASN A 470 -7.43 32.08 -15.01
CA ASN A 470 -8.57 32.97 -14.93
C ASN A 470 -9.34 32.73 -13.63
N SER A 471 -10.07 33.74 -13.18
CA SER A 471 -11.08 33.61 -12.13
C SER A 471 -12.29 34.47 -12.46
N GLN A 472 -13.48 34.01 -12.06
CA GLN A 472 -14.74 34.67 -12.33
C GLN A 472 -15.54 34.82 -11.03
N SER A 473 -16.28 35.92 -10.90
CA SER A 473 -17.23 36.10 -9.80
C SER A 473 -18.64 35.93 -10.35
N ILE A 474 -19.41 35.04 -9.72
CA ILE A 474 -20.74 34.66 -10.16
C ILE A 474 -21.73 35.15 -9.13
N GLU A 475 -22.63 36.03 -9.55
CA GLU A 475 -23.66 36.58 -8.68
C GLU A 475 -24.71 35.51 -8.34
N ILE A 476 -25.15 35.51 -7.08
CA ILE A 476 -26.23 34.66 -6.58
C ILE A 476 -27.45 35.55 -6.34
N LYS A 477 -28.52 35.33 -7.12
CA LYS A 477 -29.79 36.06 -7.03
C LYS A 477 -30.88 35.15 -6.54
N ASP A 478 -31.56 35.53 -5.45
CA ASP A 478 -32.67 34.77 -4.88
C ASP A 478 -32.32 33.28 -4.74
N THR A 479 -31.11 33.00 -4.23
CA THR A 479 -30.50 31.66 -4.06
C THR A 479 -30.07 30.94 -5.34
N GLN A 480 -30.30 31.50 -6.52
CA GLN A 480 -29.93 30.91 -7.80
C GLN A 480 -28.66 31.51 -8.38
N PHE A 481 -27.88 30.71 -9.09
CA PHE A 481 -26.81 31.17 -9.95
C PHE A 481 -26.96 30.56 -11.36
N ASP A 482 -26.70 31.39 -12.36
CA ASP A 482 -26.71 31.03 -13.78
C ASP A 482 -25.60 31.83 -14.48
N ALA A 483 -24.56 31.13 -14.90
CA ALA A 483 -23.39 31.73 -15.51
C ALA A 483 -22.77 30.81 -16.56
N ILE A 484 -21.97 31.42 -17.43
CA ILE A 484 -21.12 30.72 -18.39
C ILE A 484 -19.67 30.86 -17.96
N ILE A 485 -19.02 29.75 -17.66
CA ILE A 485 -17.63 29.70 -17.23
C ILE A 485 -16.72 29.63 -18.44
N LYS A 486 -16.07 30.76 -18.74
CA LYS A 486 -15.07 30.87 -19.81
C LYS A 486 -13.66 30.52 -19.34
N PHE A 487 -13.10 29.44 -19.88
CA PHE A 487 -11.73 29.01 -19.54
C PHE A 487 -10.67 29.47 -20.56
N GLY A 488 -11.07 30.19 -21.61
CA GLY A 488 -10.15 30.76 -22.60
C GLY A 488 -9.78 29.78 -23.71
N GLU A 489 -9.20 30.29 -24.80
CA GLU A 489 -8.87 29.47 -25.97
C GLU A 489 -7.74 28.47 -25.67
N GLY A 490 -7.88 27.26 -26.22
CA GLY A 490 -6.82 26.26 -26.28
C GLY A 490 -7.26 24.87 -25.83
N VAL A 491 -6.74 23.86 -26.53
CA VAL A 491 -6.89 22.44 -26.18
C VAL A 491 -6.20 22.17 -24.85
N GLY A 492 -6.75 21.23 -24.07
CA GLY A 492 -6.12 20.74 -22.84
C GLY A 492 -7.10 20.44 -21.72
N LEU A 493 -6.56 20.14 -20.55
CA LEU A 493 -7.35 19.87 -19.36
C LEU A 493 -7.41 21.10 -18.44
N TYR A 494 -8.62 21.42 -18.01
CA TYR A 494 -8.91 22.54 -17.12
C TYR A 494 -9.53 22.02 -15.83
N LYS A 495 -9.17 22.64 -14.71
CA LYS A 495 -9.77 22.44 -13.39
C LYS A 495 -10.57 23.69 -13.03
N VAL A 496 -11.87 23.51 -12.82
CA VAL A 496 -12.81 24.56 -12.45
C VAL A 496 -13.31 24.27 -11.04
N SER A 497 -12.99 25.15 -10.09
CA SER A 497 -13.40 25.01 -8.69
C SER A 497 -14.19 26.25 -8.25
N GLY A 498 -15.34 26.04 -7.62
CA GLY A 498 -16.20 27.10 -7.09
C GLY A 498 -16.06 27.25 -5.58
N TYR A 499 -15.93 28.47 -5.10
CA TYR A 499 -15.73 28.82 -3.69
C TYR A 499 -16.73 29.88 -3.24
N ALA A 500 -17.22 29.77 -2.01
CA ALA A 500 -17.98 30.83 -1.35
C ALA A 500 -17.66 30.90 0.14
N LEU A 501 -18.07 32.00 0.77
CA LEU A 501 -17.95 32.19 2.20
C LEU A 501 -19.15 31.51 2.88
N VAL A 502 -18.87 30.47 3.67
CA VAL A 502 -19.90 29.68 4.35
C VAL A 502 -19.83 29.86 5.87
N PRO A 503 -20.98 29.96 6.55
CA PRO A 503 -21.04 30.04 8.01
C PRO A 503 -20.72 28.69 8.66
N TYR A 504 -19.90 28.76 9.70
CA TYR A 504 -19.56 27.67 10.62
C TYR A 504 -20.28 27.86 11.97
N ARG A 505 -20.13 26.88 12.87
CA ARG A 505 -20.64 27.01 14.24
C ARG A 505 -19.98 28.21 14.93
N TYR A 506 -20.71 28.86 15.84
CA TYR A 506 -20.27 30.00 16.64
C TYR A 506 -20.07 31.33 15.87
N GLY A 507 -20.74 31.51 14.73
CA GLY A 507 -20.77 32.78 14.00
C GLY A 507 -19.45 33.12 13.28
N GLN A 508 -18.61 32.12 13.05
CA GLN A 508 -17.44 32.24 12.19
C GLN A 508 -17.81 31.90 10.75
N SER A 509 -17.11 32.47 9.79
CA SER A 509 -17.27 32.17 8.38
C SER A 509 -15.93 31.80 7.78
N GLY A 510 -15.92 30.90 6.81
CA GLY A 510 -14.70 30.50 6.11
C GLY A 510 -14.99 30.19 4.66
N GLU A 511 -13.98 30.35 3.82
CA GLU A 511 -14.07 29.97 2.41
C GLU A 511 -14.12 28.45 2.30
N ALA A 512 -15.09 27.92 1.55
CA ALA A 512 -15.23 26.50 1.29
C ALA A 512 -15.33 26.23 -0.21
N GLU A 513 -14.72 25.13 -0.66
CA GLU A 513 -14.91 24.61 -2.00
C GLU A 513 -16.30 23.97 -2.10
N LEU A 514 -17.14 24.50 -2.98
CA LEU A 514 -18.50 24.06 -3.19
C LEU A 514 -18.59 22.93 -4.22
N PHE A 515 -17.78 23.01 -5.27
CA PHE A 515 -17.70 22.01 -6.32
C PHE A 515 -16.33 22.03 -7.01
N LYS A 516 -16.03 20.94 -7.71
CA LYS A 516 -14.88 20.76 -8.59
C LYS A 516 -15.29 20.02 -9.85
N VAL A 517 -14.93 20.57 -11.01
CA VAL A 517 -15.15 19.95 -12.32
C VAL A 517 -13.87 19.99 -13.13
N PHE A 518 -13.57 18.90 -13.83
CA PHE A 518 -12.52 18.84 -14.83
C PHE A 518 -13.14 18.98 -16.23
N VAL A 519 -12.56 19.83 -17.06
CA VAL A 519 -13.03 20.08 -18.42
C VAL A 519 -11.92 19.80 -19.40
N ARG A 520 -12.10 18.83 -20.30
CA ARG A 520 -11.20 18.59 -21.42
C ARG A 520 -11.71 19.36 -22.63
N CYS A 521 -10.97 20.38 -23.02
CA CYS A 521 -11.19 21.11 -24.27
C CYS A 521 -10.49 20.35 -25.40
N ILE A 522 -11.24 19.96 -26.43
CA ILE A 522 -10.77 19.25 -27.62
C ILE A 522 -10.88 20.15 -28.87
N GLU A 523 -10.20 19.78 -29.96
CA GLU A 523 -10.24 20.51 -31.24
C GLU A 523 -11.60 20.44 -31.96
#